data_AF-A0A1V3RSB7-F1
#
_entry.id   AF-A0A1V3RSB7-F1
#
_cell.length_a   1.000
_cell.length_b   1.000
_cell.length_c   1.000
_cell.angle_alpha   90.00
_cell.angle_beta   90.00
_cell.angle_gamma   90.00
#
_symmetry.space_group_name_H-M   'P 1'
#
loop_
_entity.id
_entity.type
_entity.pdbx_description
1 polymer ?
#
loop_
_entity_poly.entity_id
_entity_poly.type
_entity_poly.pdbx_seq_one_letter_code
_entity_poly.pdbx_strand_id
1 'polypeptide(L)'
;MDTQQSTRTLEAEHLVRNWLAKHGWGFDPVPRGPDRADLVANNGGERFMVEIKNLSEGRPDRVIPLLSQAILEARSYTARDDLAKPMAVVYVERASLPLYKHVLNFAERYAPDVAVGVLSGEGLGILKRGGSDSLAIDDRDEFLQQSRARQDRTTATPSHNLFSDLNQWMLKILLAPEIADDLLNAPRGRYRSGAELAAAAKVSEMSTSRFLQQLRHDRFLDESSGYMALVRREELFAHWRSAARRRPPEAPMRFLLRSAVPDQIAKLVSAQHGQACVGLFAAADALRLGHVSGVPPYVYVPRLPNIGSKDGGWDMVKAFSDGAPDFILRQAPSPQSTFRGALHRDGSVFADVLQVWLDVSNHPSRGQEQADLIYRKILQPLIEARH
;
A
#
# COMPACT_ATOMS: atom_id res chain seq x y z
N MET A 1 -9.81 -24.94 -11.25
CA MET A 1 -8.49 -24.56 -10.70
C MET A 1 -7.42 -24.58 -11.79
N ASP A 2 -7.43 -25.55 -12.71
CA ASP A 2 -6.41 -25.66 -13.79
C ASP A 2 -6.36 -24.48 -14.77
N THR A 3 -7.49 -23.85 -15.09
CA THR A 3 -7.52 -22.75 -16.09
C THR A 3 -6.78 -21.50 -15.59
N GLN A 4 -6.91 -21.17 -14.30
CA GLN A 4 -6.31 -19.97 -13.71
C GLN A 4 -4.80 -20.13 -13.49
N GLN A 5 -4.35 -21.35 -13.20
CA GLN A 5 -2.94 -21.68 -13.04
C GLN A 5 -2.24 -21.73 -14.41
N SER A 6 -2.91 -22.26 -15.44
CA SER A 6 -2.42 -22.25 -16.83
C SER A 6 -2.25 -20.82 -17.39
N THR A 7 -3.21 -19.91 -17.14
CA THR A 7 -3.08 -18.51 -17.59
C THR A 7 -1.89 -17.79 -16.93
N ARG A 8 -1.66 -18.03 -15.64
CA ARG A 8 -0.54 -17.41 -14.89
C ARG A 8 0.82 -17.91 -15.32
N THR A 9 0.93 -19.18 -15.73
CA THR A 9 2.17 -19.72 -16.29
C THR A 9 2.48 -19.08 -17.64
N LEU A 10 1.48 -18.99 -18.53
CA LEU A 10 1.62 -18.33 -19.83
C LEU A 10 1.99 -16.84 -19.73
N GLU A 11 1.45 -16.12 -18.74
CA GLU A 11 1.85 -14.73 -18.46
C GLU A 11 3.32 -14.62 -18.02
N ALA A 12 3.79 -15.51 -17.13
CA ALA A 12 5.18 -15.51 -16.67
C ALA A 12 6.15 -15.87 -17.80
N GLU A 13 5.81 -16.86 -18.65
CA GLU A 13 6.58 -17.20 -19.85
C GLU A 13 6.73 -15.99 -20.78
N HIS A 14 5.63 -15.27 -21.04
CA HIS A 14 5.64 -14.10 -21.90
C HIS A 14 6.53 -12.98 -21.34
N LEU A 15 6.47 -12.74 -20.03
CA LEU A 15 7.30 -11.73 -19.35
C LEU A 15 8.79 -12.08 -19.40
N VAL A 16 9.14 -13.34 -19.10
CA VAL A 16 10.54 -13.81 -19.17
C VAL A 16 11.06 -13.74 -20.60
N ARG A 17 10.26 -14.16 -21.59
CA ARG A 17 10.62 -14.07 -23.00
C ARG A 17 10.89 -12.62 -23.42
N ASN A 18 10.00 -11.69 -23.09
CA ASN A 18 10.17 -10.28 -23.43
C ASN A 18 11.40 -9.66 -22.74
N TRP A 19 11.64 -10.02 -21.48
CA TRP A 19 12.79 -9.55 -20.73
C TRP A 19 14.12 -10.05 -21.33
N LEU A 20 14.21 -11.32 -21.69
CA LEU A 20 15.38 -11.88 -22.38
C LEU A 20 15.55 -11.24 -23.78
N ALA A 21 14.46 -11.04 -24.53
CA ALA A 21 14.48 -10.40 -25.84
C ALA A 21 15.05 -8.96 -25.78
N LYS A 22 14.64 -8.18 -24.76
CA LYS A 22 15.18 -6.82 -24.50
C LYS A 22 16.71 -6.84 -24.35
N HIS A 23 17.27 -7.94 -23.84
CA HIS A 23 18.70 -8.13 -23.62
C HIS A 23 19.39 -8.88 -24.76
N GLY A 24 18.80 -8.89 -25.96
CA GLY A 24 19.42 -9.43 -27.17
C GLY A 24 19.40 -10.96 -27.28
N TRP A 25 18.56 -11.64 -26.51
CA TRP A 25 18.36 -13.09 -26.65
C TRP A 25 17.40 -13.41 -27.81
N GLY A 26 17.77 -14.40 -28.63
CA GLY A 26 16.90 -14.99 -29.65
C GLY A 26 16.10 -16.17 -29.10
N PHE A 27 15.10 -16.63 -29.85
CA PHE A 27 14.27 -17.77 -29.43
C PHE A 27 13.99 -18.71 -30.59
N ASP A 28 14.14 -20.01 -30.34
CA ASP A 28 13.77 -21.07 -31.28
C ASP A 28 12.34 -21.57 -31.02
N PRO A 29 11.73 -22.24 -31.99
CA PRO A 29 10.53 -23.03 -31.74
C PRO A 29 10.78 -24.11 -30.68
N VAL A 30 9.92 -24.18 -29.68
CA VAL A 30 9.96 -25.25 -28.66
C VAL A 30 9.51 -26.57 -29.31
N PRO A 31 10.28 -27.67 -29.18
CA PRO A 31 9.88 -28.99 -29.68
C PRO A 31 8.52 -29.43 -29.14
N ARG A 32 7.72 -30.12 -29.97
CA ARG A 32 6.41 -30.64 -29.55
C ARG A 32 6.57 -31.94 -28.74
N GLY A 33 6.00 -31.99 -27.54
CA GLY A 33 5.99 -33.18 -26.67
C GLY A 33 5.56 -32.85 -25.23
N PRO A 34 5.28 -33.87 -24.40
CA PRO A 34 4.89 -33.69 -23.00
C PRO A 34 6.05 -33.26 -22.09
N ASP A 35 7.29 -33.64 -22.43
CA ASP A 35 8.52 -33.27 -21.69
C ASP A 35 9.29 -32.20 -22.46
N ARG A 36 8.80 -30.95 -22.45
CA ARG A 36 9.44 -29.83 -23.15
C ARG A 36 9.74 -28.69 -22.19
N ALA A 37 10.83 -27.98 -22.46
CA ALA A 37 11.13 -26.72 -21.82
C ALA A 37 10.06 -25.67 -22.15
N ASP A 38 9.85 -24.71 -21.26
CA ASP A 38 8.94 -23.58 -21.49
C ASP A 38 9.41 -22.69 -22.65
N LEU A 39 10.72 -22.41 -22.72
CA LEU A 39 11.34 -21.67 -23.82
C LEU A 39 12.63 -22.34 -24.30
N VAL A 40 12.98 -22.11 -25.57
CA VAL A 40 14.32 -22.37 -26.11
C VAL A 40 14.92 -21.02 -26.51
N ALA A 41 15.98 -20.61 -25.80
CA ALA A 41 16.59 -19.29 -25.97
C ALA A 41 18.02 -19.42 -26.50
N ASN A 42 18.47 -18.43 -27.28
CA ASN A 42 19.80 -18.40 -27.87
C ASN A 42 20.50 -17.09 -27.52
N ASN A 43 21.77 -17.16 -27.13
CA ASN A 43 22.59 -15.97 -26.90
C ASN A 43 24.06 -16.27 -27.19
N GLY A 44 24.66 -15.50 -28.10
CA GLY A 44 26.08 -15.63 -28.44
C GLY A 44 26.47 -17.00 -29.04
N GLY A 45 25.56 -17.64 -29.78
CA GLY A 45 25.79 -18.96 -30.38
C GLY A 45 25.53 -20.15 -29.44
N GLU A 46 25.20 -19.88 -28.16
CA GLU A 46 24.81 -20.91 -27.20
C GLU A 46 23.29 -21.04 -27.13
N ARG A 47 22.82 -22.29 -27.07
CA ARG A 47 21.40 -22.65 -26.97
C ARG A 47 21.05 -23.04 -25.54
N PHE A 48 19.90 -22.59 -25.05
CA PHE A 48 19.44 -22.80 -23.69
C PHE A 48 18.04 -23.40 -23.64
N MET A 49 17.88 -24.47 -22.85
CA MET A 49 16.57 -25.03 -22.47
C MET A 49 16.11 -24.33 -21.20
N VAL A 50 15.07 -23.50 -21.29
CA VAL A 50 14.63 -22.61 -20.21
C VAL A 50 13.39 -23.17 -19.54
N GLU A 51 13.47 -23.40 -18.24
CA GLU A 51 12.35 -23.74 -17.37
C GLU A 51 11.95 -22.55 -16.49
N ILE A 52 10.65 -22.27 -16.40
CA ILE A 52 10.11 -21.09 -15.74
C ILE A 52 9.14 -21.49 -14.62
N LYS A 53 9.43 -21.04 -13.40
CA LYS A 53 8.50 -21.18 -12.27
C LYS A 53 7.93 -19.82 -11.86
N ASN A 54 6.65 -19.78 -11.57
CA ASN A 54 5.93 -18.57 -11.14
C ASN A 54 5.51 -18.66 -9.67
N LEU A 55 5.76 -17.58 -8.92
CA LEU A 55 5.32 -17.39 -7.54
C LEU A 55 4.71 -15.99 -7.34
N SER A 56 3.65 -15.90 -6.55
CA SER A 56 3.12 -14.59 -6.12
C SER A 56 3.97 -13.90 -5.05
N GLU A 57 4.83 -14.64 -4.33
CA GLU A 57 5.63 -14.11 -3.22
C GLU A 57 7.13 -14.41 -3.37
N GLY A 58 7.97 -13.36 -3.39
CA GLY A 58 9.43 -13.45 -3.53
C GLY A 58 10.19 -13.77 -2.24
N ARG A 59 9.74 -14.81 -1.52
CA ARG A 59 10.38 -15.25 -0.27
C ARG A 59 11.42 -16.34 -0.52
N PRO A 60 12.66 -16.24 0.00
CA PRO A 60 13.71 -17.23 -0.26
C PRO A 60 13.30 -18.67 0.08
N ASP A 61 12.59 -18.87 1.20
CA ASP A 61 12.10 -20.19 1.64
C ASP A 61 11.09 -20.83 0.67
N ARG A 62 10.49 -20.05 -0.24
CA ARG A 62 9.58 -20.54 -1.28
C ARG A 62 10.21 -20.57 -2.68
N VAL A 63 11.04 -19.58 -2.97
CA VAL A 63 11.73 -19.45 -4.26
C VAL A 63 12.78 -20.54 -4.44
N ILE A 64 13.57 -20.85 -3.41
CA ILE A 64 14.66 -21.82 -3.52
C ILE A 64 14.16 -23.24 -3.85
N PRO A 65 13.10 -23.77 -3.21
CA PRO A 65 12.54 -25.08 -3.61
C PRO A 65 12.10 -25.13 -5.07
N LEU A 66 11.37 -24.12 -5.57
CA LEU A 66 10.92 -24.11 -6.97
C LEU A 66 12.05 -23.86 -7.96
N LEU A 67 13.04 -23.04 -7.59
CA LEU A 67 14.26 -22.90 -8.38
C LEU A 67 15.00 -24.24 -8.48
N SER A 68 15.09 -24.99 -7.39
CA SER A 68 15.71 -26.32 -7.38
C SER A 68 15.00 -27.27 -8.33
N GLN A 69 13.66 -27.26 -8.32
CA GLN A 69 12.85 -28.01 -9.26
C GLN A 69 13.11 -27.57 -10.71
N ALA A 70 13.09 -26.27 -10.99
CA ALA A 70 13.34 -25.72 -12.32
C ALA A 70 14.73 -26.10 -12.86
N ILE A 71 15.75 -26.13 -12.00
CA ILE A 71 17.10 -26.57 -12.34
C ILE A 71 17.11 -28.04 -12.77
N LEU A 72 16.43 -28.91 -12.02
CA LEU A 72 16.36 -30.33 -12.33
C LEU A 72 15.64 -30.59 -13.65
N GLU A 73 14.52 -29.90 -13.87
CA GLU A 73 13.74 -30.00 -15.10
C GLU A 73 14.54 -29.45 -16.29
N ALA A 74 15.16 -28.28 -16.17
CA ALA A 74 16.02 -27.70 -17.21
C ALA A 74 17.16 -28.64 -17.64
N ARG A 75 17.82 -29.30 -16.69
CA ARG A 75 18.85 -30.32 -16.97
C ARG A 75 18.28 -31.56 -17.64
N SER A 76 17.06 -31.95 -17.30
CA SER A 76 16.42 -33.10 -17.96
C SER A 76 16.19 -32.85 -19.45
N TYR A 77 15.91 -31.59 -19.85
CA TYR A 77 15.71 -31.23 -21.25
C TYR A 77 17.01 -31.21 -22.06
N THR A 78 18.16 -30.94 -21.43
CA THR A 78 19.46 -30.96 -22.10
C THR A 78 20.03 -32.37 -22.26
N ALA A 79 19.51 -33.37 -21.54
CA ALA A 79 19.97 -34.76 -21.67
C ALA A 79 19.75 -35.37 -23.08
N ARG A 80 19.01 -34.68 -23.96
CA ARG A 80 18.71 -35.10 -25.34
C ARG A 80 19.40 -34.23 -26.41
N ASP A 81 20.13 -33.19 -26.01
CA ASP A 81 20.83 -32.26 -26.90
C ASP A 81 22.12 -31.79 -26.22
N ASP A 82 23.24 -32.45 -26.54
CA ASP A 82 24.56 -32.20 -25.93
C ASP A 82 25.09 -30.77 -26.15
N LEU A 83 24.49 -30.01 -27.08
CA LEU A 83 24.85 -28.62 -27.36
C LEU A 83 23.97 -27.62 -26.61
N ALA A 84 22.90 -28.06 -25.95
CA ALA A 84 21.99 -27.21 -25.21
C ALA A 84 22.37 -27.13 -23.73
N LYS A 85 22.30 -25.92 -23.17
CA LYS A 85 22.60 -25.63 -21.77
C LYS A 85 21.33 -25.45 -20.94
N PRO A 86 21.29 -25.88 -19.67
CA PRO A 86 20.12 -25.71 -18.83
C PRO A 86 20.02 -24.26 -18.35
N MET A 87 18.79 -23.73 -18.34
CA MET A 87 18.47 -22.44 -17.74
C MET A 87 17.22 -22.56 -16.87
N ALA A 88 17.30 -22.06 -15.64
CA ALA A 88 16.18 -21.99 -14.72
C ALA A 88 15.87 -20.54 -14.36
N VAL A 89 14.63 -20.11 -14.57
CA VAL A 89 14.17 -18.77 -14.23
C VAL A 89 12.99 -18.85 -13.27
N VAL A 90 13.05 -18.09 -12.18
CA VAL A 90 11.89 -17.89 -11.32
C VAL A 90 11.33 -16.50 -11.53
N TYR A 91 10.06 -16.43 -11.91
CA TYR A 91 9.28 -15.20 -11.91
C TYR A 91 8.57 -15.02 -10.57
N VAL A 92 8.68 -13.82 -9.99
CA VAL A 92 8.00 -13.41 -8.77
C VAL A 92 7.27 -12.09 -8.99
N GLU A 93 6.12 -11.85 -8.34
CA GLU A 93 5.47 -10.52 -8.46
C GLU A 93 6.38 -9.39 -7.96
N ARG A 94 7.12 -9.64 -6.87
CA ARG A 94 8.09 -8.69 -6.29
C ARG A 94 9.33 -9.43 -5.80
N ALA A 95 10.50 -8.89 -6.11
CA ALA A 95 11.78 -9.41 -5.65
C ALA A 95 12.50 -8.37 -4.77
N SER A 96 13.22 -8.84 -3.76
CA SER A 96 14.06 -7.99 -2.91
C SER A 96 15.54 -8.22 -3.22
N LEU A 97 16.41 -7.23 -2.94
CA LEU A 97 17.87 -7.40 -3.08
C LEU A 97 18.42 -8.63 -2.32
N PRO A 98 17.97 -8.91 -1.08
CA PRO A 98 18.35 -10.15 -0.39
C PRO A 98 17.93 -11.43 -1.13
N LEU A 99 16.76 -11.44 -1.77
CA LEU A 99 16.31 -12.59 -2.56
C LEU A 99 17.27 -12.86 -3.72
N TYR A 100 17.59 -11.83 -4.49
CA TYR A 100 18.55 -11.92 -5.60
C TYR A 100 19.89 -12.48 -5.14
N LYS A 101 20.42 -11.97 -4.01
CA LYS A 101 21.66 -12.48 -3.43
C LYS A 101 21.55 -13.94 -2.99
N HIS A 102 20.45 -14.33 -2.35
CA HIS A 102 20.24 -15.72 -1.94
C HIS A 102 20.15 -16.67 -3.13
N VAL A 103 19.47 -16.28 -4.21
CA VAL A 103 19.39 -17.10 -5.43
C VAL A 103 20.75 -17.24 -6.09
N LEU A 104 21.52 -16.16 -6.23
CA LEU A 104 22.87 -16.22 -6.79
C LEU A 104 23.80 -17.12 -5.95
N ASN A 105 23.82 -16.94 -4.63
CA ASN A 105 24.63 -17.77 -3.73
C ASN A 105 24.22 -19.25 -3.78
N PHE A 106 22.91 -19.52 -3.90
CA PHE A 106 22.40 -20.88 -4.06
C PHE A 106 22.86 -21.50 -5.38
N ALA A 107 22.68 -20.77 -6.49
CA ALA A 107 23.08 -21.23 -7.82
C ALA A 107 24.59 -21.51 -7.89
N GLU A 108 25.41 -20.59 -7.38
CA GLU A 108 26.87 -20.75 -7.33
C GLU A 108 27.29 -21.99 -6.55
N ARG A 109 26.61 -22.28 -5.42
CA ARG A 109 26.97 -23.41 -4.56
C ARG A 109 26.47 -24.75 -5.08
N TYR A 110 25.29 -24.80 -5.69
CA TYR A 110 24.57 -26.06 -5.95
C TYR A 110 24.30 -26.35 -7.42
N ALA A 111 24.41 -25.35 -8.30
CA ALA A 111 24.17 -25.48 -9.74
C ALA A 111 25.09 -24.56 -10.56
N PRO A 112 26.42 -24.62 -10.38
CA PRO A 112 27.36 -23.70 -11.01
C PRO A 112 27.35 -23.79 -12.55
N ASP A 113 26.94 -24.93 -13.10
CA ASP A 113 26.82 -25.22 -14.53
C ASP A 113 25.50 -24.74 -15.17
N VAL A 114 24.53 -24.29 -14.37
CA VAL A 114 23.18 -23.94 -14.83
C VAL A 114 23.03 -22.43 -14.90
N ALA A 115 22.47 -21.90 -15.99
CA ALA A 115 22.10 -20.50 -16.04
C ALA A 115 20.90 -20.26 -15.13
N VAL A 116 21.02 -19.37 -14.15
CA VAL A 116 19.97 -19.12 -13.15
C VAL A 116 19.56 -17.67 -13.16
N GLY A 117 18.25 -17.43 -13.24
CA GLY A 117 17.67 -16.10 -13.24
C GLY A 117 16.49 -15.93 -12.30
N VAL A 118 16.27 -14.67 -11.91
CA VAL A 118 15.06 -14.24 -11.20
C VAL A 118 14.53 -13.01 -11.92
N LEU A 119 13.24 -13.02 -12.26
CA LEU A 119 12.54 -11.88 -12.85
C LEU A 119 11.41 -11.44 -11.91
N SER A 120 11.21 -10.13 -11.77
CA SER A 120 10.09 -9.56 -11.03
C SER A 120 9.02 -8.99 -11.95
N GLY A 121 7.78 -8.86 -11.45
CA GLY A 121 6.69 -8.17 -12.16
C GLY A 121 6.93 -6.69 -12.46
N GLU A 122 7.97 -6.09 -11.85
CA GLU A 122 8.44 -4.74 -12.17
C GLU A 122 9.35 -4.70 -13.41
N GLY A 123 9.57 -5.85 -14.07
CA GLY A 123 10.42 -5.98 -15.26
C GLY A 123 11.91 -6.07 -14.95
N LEU A 124 12.25 -6.28 -13.67
CA LEU A 124 13.62 -6.32 -13.18
C LEU A 124 14.08 -7.75 -12.99
N GLY A 125 15.20 -8.09 -13.59
CA GLY A 125 15.78 -9.40 -13.40
C GLY A 125 17.29 -9.41 -13.32
N ILE A 126 17.78 -10.54 -12.83
CA ILE A 126 19.19 -10.92 -12.94
C ILE A 126 19.25 -12.26 -13.63
N LEU A 127 20.31 -12.49 -14.38
CA LEU A 127 20.66 -13.78 -14.94
C LEU A 127 22.16 -13.99 -14.76
N LYS A 128 22.54 -15.04 -14.02
CA LYS A 128 23.92 -15.54 -14.00
C LYS A 128 24.03 -16.66 -15.01
N ARG A 129 25.04 -16.59 -15.88
CA ARG A 129 25.35 -17.68 -16.82
C ARG A 129 26.06 -18.81 -16.07
N GLY A 130 25.65 -20.05 -16.33
CA GLY A 130 26.35 -21.23 -15.83
C GLY A 130 27.80 -21.27 -16.32
N GLY A 131 28.73 -21.58 -15.44
CA GLY A 131 30.17 -21.62 -15.71
C GLY A 131 30.85 -20.25 -15.79
N SER A 132 30.12 -19.16 -15.56
CA SER A 132 30.67 -17.80 -15.51
C SER A 132 30.59 -17.21 -14.11
N ASP A 133 31.66 -16.53 -13.69
CA ASP A 133 31.66 -15.74 -12.46
C ASP A 133 30.96 -14.38 -12.65
N SER A 134 30.74 -13.95 -13.89
CA SER A 134 30.05 -12.70 -14.21
C SER A 134 28.54 -12.88 -14.45
N LEU A 135 27.78 -11.84 -14.10
CA LEU A 135 26.36 -11.75 -14.43
C LEU A 135 26.19 -11.52 -15.94
N ALA A 136 25.27 -12.25 -16.55
CA ALA A 136 24.92 -12.10 -17.97
C ALA A 136 23.89 -10.99 -18.20
N ILE A 137 22.98 -10.81 -17.23
CA ILE A 137 22.07 -9.67 -17.17
C ILE A 137 22.01 -9.21 -15.71
N ASP A 138 22.12 -7.90 -15.48
CA ASP A 138 21.94 -7.29 -14.17
C ASP A 138 21.22 -5.93 -14.30
N ASP A 139 19.89 -5.95 -14.25
CA ASP A 139 19.09 -4.72 -14.29
C ASP A 139 19.05 -3.98 -12.94
N ARG A 140 19.77 -4.46 -11.92
CA ARG A 140 19.75 -3.86 -10.58
C ARG A 140 20.34 -2.46 -10.58
N ASP A 141 21.34 -2.17 -11.41
CA ASP A 141 21.96 -0.84 -11.46
C ASP A 141 21.07 0.18 -12.17
N GLU A 142 20.40 -0.19 -13.27
CA GLU A 142 19.34 0.63 -13.89
C GLU A 142 18.20 0.88 -12.91
N PHE A 143 17.79 -0.16 -12.15
CA PHE A 143 16.80 -0.02 -11.10
C PHE A 143 17.27 0.84 -9.95
N LEU A 144 18.53 0.75 -9.50
CA LEU A 144 19.09 1.59 -8.45
C LEU A 144 19.22 3.03 -8.92
N GLN A 145 19.49 3.29 -10.19
CA GLN A 145 19.52 4.64 -10.76
C GLN A 145 18.11 5.25 -10.91
N GLN A 146 17.14 4.48 -11.42
CA GLN A 146 15.74 4.91 -11.51
C GLN A 146 15.10 5.00 -10.12
N SER A 147 15.47 4.11 -9.21
CA SER A 147 15.11 4.15 -7.80
C SER A 147 15.79 5.29 -7.09
N ARG A 148 17.04 5.67 -7.39
CA ARG A 148 17.68 6.89 -6.85
C ARG A 148 17.01 8.15 -7.37
N ALA A 149 16.65 8.20 -8.65
CA ALA A 149 15.86 9.31 -9.21
C ALA A 149 14.43 9.38 -8.62
N ARG A 150 13.87 8.24 -8.18
CA ARG A 150 12.61 8.17 -7.42
C ARG A 150 12.80 8.36 -5.90
N GLN A 151 13.95 7.99 -5.34
CA GLN A 151 14.32 8.00 -3.91
C GLN A 151 14.87 9.35 -3.47
N ASP A 152 15.46 10.15 -4.36
CA ASP A 152 15.66 11.60 -4.11
C ASP A 152 14.32 12.32 -3.92
N ARG A 153 13.20 11.68 -4.26
CA ARG A 153 11.84 12.13 -3.89
C ARG A 153 11.24 11.33 -2.72
N THR A 154 11.87 10.25 -2.27
CA THR A 154 11.38 9.33 -1.21
C THR A 154 12.52 8.60 -0.48
N THR A 155 13.33 9.29 0.33
CA THR A 155 14.26 8.62 1.26
C THR A 155 13.55 8.29 2.58
N ALA A 156 13.21 7.01 2.77
CA ALA A 156 13.20 6.35 4.08
C ALA A 156 13.31 4.82 3.86
N THR A 157 14.10 4.17 4.72
CA THR A 157 14.22 2.72 5.02
C THR A 157 12.88 1.97 4.87
N PRO A 158 12.79 0.63 4.69
CA PRO A 158 11.50 -0.06 4.78
C PRO A 158 10.96 -0.03 6.22
N SER A 159 10.51 1.14 6.67
CA SER A 159 9.63 1.30 7.81
C SER A 159 8.31 0.63 7.42
N HIS A 160 7.84 -0.30 8.23
CA HIS A 160 6.41 -0.53 8.25
C HIS A 160 5.74 0.84 8.45
N ASN A 161 4.87 1.25 7.52
CA ASN A 161 4.27 2.58 7.55
C ASN A 161 3.57 2.79 8.90
N LEU A 162 4.18 3.57 9.80
CA LEU A 162 3.62 3.91 11.12
C LEU A 162 2.23 4.53 10.97
N PHE A 163 1.95 5.14 9.82
CA PHE A 163 0.69 5.77 9.47
C PHE A 163 -0.09 4.93 8.44
N SER A 164 0.00 3.60 8.51
CA SER A 164 -0.98 2.73 7.83
C SER A 164 -2.38 2.89 8.43
N ASP A 165 -3.42 2.49 7.72
CA ASP A 165 -4.82 2.71 8.12
C ASP A 165 -5.13 2.24 9.56
N LEU A 166 -4.83 0.98 9.88
CA LEU A 166 -5.03 0.45 11.23
C LEU A 166 -4.10 1.09 12.28
N ASN A 167 -2.89 1.47 11.90
CA ASN A 167 -1.96 2.12 12.84
C ASN A 167 -2.43 3.55 13.17
N GLN A 168 -2.96 4.29 12.20
CA GLN A 168 -3.61 5.58 12.45
C GLN A 168 -4.81 5.44 13.38
N TRP A 169 -5.62 4.37 13.23
CA TRP A 169 -6.68 4.07 14.19
C TRP A 169 -6.14 3.83 15.62
N MET A 170 -5.09 3.01 15.77
CA MET A 170 -4.48 2.77 17.08
C MET A 170 -3.82 4.03 17.67
N LEU A 171 -3.24 4.92 16.85
CA LEU A 171 -2.76 6.23 17.28
C LEU A 171 -3.89 7.10 17.84
N LYS A 172 -5.05 7.14 17.17
CA LYS A 172 -6.23 7.85 17.66
C LYS A 172 -6.68 7.33 19.03
N ILE A 173 -6.68 6.00 19.23
CA ILE A 173 -7.03 5.40 20.52
C ILE A 173 -6.06 5.82 21.63
N LEU A 174 -4.75 5.81 21.37
CA LEU A 174 -3.76 6.23 22.36
C LEU A 174 -3.88 7.73 22.72
N LEU A 175 -4.37 8.57 21.81
CA LEU A 175 -4.62 9.99 22.04
C LEU A 175 -6.01 10.28 22.66
N ALA A 176 -6.96 9.35 22.51
CA ALA A 176 -8.35 9.55 22.87
C ALA A 176 -8.59 10.01 24.33
N PRO A 177 -7.86 9.51 25.35
CA PRO A 177 -8.05 9.97 26.73
C PRO A 177 -7.85 11.48 26.93
N GLU A 178 -7.09 12.14 26.04
CA GLU A 178 -6.71 13.54 26.16
C GLU A 178 -7.43 14.45 25.15
N ILE A 179 -8.22 13.88 24.23
CA ILE A 179 -9.06 14.62 23.27
C ILE A 179 -10.50 14.66 23.80
N ALA A 180 -11.25 15.74 23.59
CA ALA A 180 -12.64 15.83 24.03
C ALA A 180 -13.57 14.82 23.30
N ASP A 181 -14.65 14.38 23.97
CA ASP A 181 -15.59 13.36 23.46
C ASP A 181 -16.29 13.77 22.17
N ASP A 182 -16.54 15.07 22.02
CA ASP A 182 -17.19 15.64 20.85
C ASP A 182 -16.21 15.89 19.69
N LEU A 183 -14.94 15.50 19.82
CA LEU A 183 -13.88 15.70 18.81
C LEU A 183 -13.26 14.40 18.30
N LEU A 184 -13.42 13.28 19.00
CA LEU A 184 -12.97 11.96 18.54
C LEU A 184 -13.80 10.84 19.18
N ASN A 185 -14.43 10.01 18.35
CA ASN A 185 -15.12 8.81 18.80
C ASN A 185 -14.13 7.62 18.88
N ALA A 186 -13.58 7.36 20.05
CA ALA A 186 -12.67 6.25 20.25
C ALA A 186 -12.75 5.69 21.69
N PRO A 187 -12.42 4.41 21.90
CA PRO A 187 -12.25 3.85 23.23
C PRO A 187 -11.30 4.70 24.08
N ARG A 188 -11.77 5.12 25.26
CA ARG A 188 -10.97 5.86 26.23
C ARG A 188 -10.42 4.92 27.28
N GLY A 189 -9.10 4.80 27.36
CA GLY A 189 -8.45 3.99 28.37
C GLY A 189 -6.96 4.25 28.43
N ARG A 190 -6.33 3.85 29.54
CA ARG A 190 -4.88 3.71 29.64
C ARG A 190 -4.56 2.23 29.49
N TYR A 191 -3.71 1.90 28.54
CA TYR A 191 -3.40 0.51 28.18
C TYR A 191 -2.04 0.12 28.70
N ARG A 192 -1.95 -1.01 29.41
CA ARG A 192 -0.71 -1.53 29.99
C ARG A 192 -0.03 -2.56 29.10
N SER A 193 -0.79 -3.18 28.19
CA SER A 193 -0.29 -4.26 27.34
C SER A 193 -0.81 -4.16 25.90
N GLY A 194 -0.10 -4.81 24.98
CA GLY A 194 -0.51 -4.87 23.58
C GLY A 194 -1.85 -5.60 23.40
N ALA A 195 -2.16 -6.56 24.26
CA ALA A 195 -3.44 -7.28 24.25
C ALA A 195 -4.61 -6.35 24.63
N GLU A 196 -4.45 -5.52 25.66
CA GLU A 196 -5.46 -4.51 26.03
C GLU A 196 -5.71 -3.51 24.91
N LEU A 197 -4.64 -2.99 24.28
CA LEU A 197 -4.76 -2.08 23.15
C LEU A 197 -5.41 -2.79 21.94
N ALA A 198 -5.05 -4.04 21.65
CA ALA A 198 -5.64 -4.82 20.57
C ALA A 198 -7.15 -5.02 20.78
N ALA A 199 -7.56 -5.35 22.01
CA ALA A 199 -8.96 -5.52 22.38
C ALA A 199 -9.75 -4.21 22.22
N ALA A 200 -9.22 -3.11 22.74
CA ALA A 200 -9.84 -1.79 22.58
C ALA A 200 -9.93 -1.38 21.11
N ALA A 201 -8.86 -1.59 20.34
CA ALA A 201 -8.81 -1.26 18.94
C ALA A 201 -9.61 -2.21 18.03
N LYS A 202 -10.06 -3.36 18.55
CA LYS A 202 -10.68 -4.44 17.77
C LYS A 202 -9.82 -4.84 16.56
N VAL A 203 -8.56 -5.16 16.84
CA VAL A 203 -7.58 -5.66 15.87
C VAL A 203 -6.83 -6.86 16.45
N SER A 204 -6.06 -7.57 15.63
CA SER A 204 -5.26 -8.70 16.11
C SER A 204 -4.06 -8.24 16.95
N GLU A 205 -3.70 -9.03 17.96
CA GLU A 205 -2.51 -8.79 18.78
C GLU A 205 -1.22 -8.70 17.94
N MET A 206 -1.14 -9.45 16.83
CA MET A 206 -0.02 -9.37 15.89
C MET A 206 0.09 -8.01 15.18
N SER A 207 -1.04 -7.37 14.86
CA SER A 207 -1.04 -6.03 14.27
C SER A 207 -0.63 -4.99 15.31
N THR A 208 -1.16 -5.09 16.53
CA THR A 208 -0.77 -4.22 17.65
C THR A 208 0.70 -4.37 18.03
N SER A 209 1.21 -5.61 18.09
CA SER A 209 2.62 -5.88 18.40
C SER A 209 3.57 -5.22 17.41
N ARG A 210 3.30 -5.35 16.10
CA ARG A 210 4.08 -4.68 15.04
C ARG A 210 4.01 -3.15 15.16
N PHE A 211 2.83 -2.61 15.43
CA PHE A 211 2.64 -1.18 15.64
C PHE A 211 3.43 -0.65 16.84
N LEU A 212 3.34 -1.32 17.99
CA LEU A 212 4.09 -0.94 19.20
C LEU A 212 5.60 -1.07 19.00
N GLN A 213 6.07 -2.11 18.30
CA GLN A 213 7.49 -2.25 17.95
C GLN A 213 7.97 -1.07 17.08
N GLN A 214 7.17 -0.63 16.12
CA GLN A 214 7.50 0.54 15.29
C GLN A 214 7.52 1.83 16.12
N LEU A 215 6.53 2.06 16.98
CA LEU A 215 6.54 3.22 17.88
C LEU A 215 7.76 3.22 18.82
N ARG A 216 8.19 2.06 19.35
CA ARG A 216 9.41 1.93 20.15
C ARG A 216 10.66 2.25 19.33
N HIS A 217 10.76 1.67 18.14
CA HIS A 217 11.88 1.90 17.23
C HIS A 217 12.03 3.39 16.88
N ASP A 218 10.92 4.06 16.58
CA ASP A 218 10.89 5.49 16.25
C ASP A 218 10.94 6.40 17.49
N ARG A 219 10.95 5.80 18.69
CA ARG A 219 10.98 6.45 20.01
C ARG A 219 9.79 7.40 20.24
N PHE A 220 8.59 6.96 19.86
CA PHE A 220 7.31 7.63 20.10
C PHE A 220 6.48 6.98 21.22
N LEU A 221 6.96 5.87 21.80
CA LEU A 221 6.30 5.18 22.91
C LEU A 221 7.13 5.26 24.19
N ASP A 222 6.49 5.66 25.28
CA ASP A 222 6.97 5.49 26.65
C ASP A 222 6.07 4.49 27.38
N GLU A 223 6.69 3.60 28.15
CA GLU A 223 6.03 2.56 28.96
C GLU A 223 6.52 2.59 30.42
N SER A 224 7.36 3.56 30.79
CA SER A 224 8.02 3.65 32.10
C SER A 224 7.05 3.88 33.26
N SER A 225 5.91 4.53 33.00
CA SER A 225 4.86 4.85 33.97
C SER A 225 3.85 3.71 34.20
N GLY A 226 4.09 2.53 33.63
CA GLY A 226 3.21 1.36 33.74
C GLY A 226 2.00 1.38 32.80
N TYR A 227 1.90 2.38 31.92
CA TYR A 227 0.97 2.44 30.80
C TYR A 227 1.67 2.98 29.55
N MET A 228 1.11 2.66 28.39
CA MET A 228 1.57 3.16 27.09
C MET A 228 1.21 4.62 26.94
N ALA A 229 2.21 5.48 26.75
CA ALA A 229 2.05 6.90 26.49
C ALA A 229 2.78 7.29 25.19
N LEU A 230 2.13 8.13 24.38
CA LEU A 230 2.77 8.72 23.22
C LEU A 230 3.65 9.90 23.66
N VAL A 231 4.93 9.86 23.30
CA VAL A 231 5.93 10.91 23.56
C VAL A 231 6.42 11.54 22.27
N ARG A 232 7.13 12.68 22.37
CA ARG A 232 7.62 13.45 21.20
C ARG A 232 6.50 13.74 20.20
N ARG A 233 5.34 14.16 20.74
CA ARG A 233 4.08 14.31 19.99
C ARG A 233 4.17 15.34 18.88
N GLU A 234 4.94 16.40 19.07
CA GLU A 234 5.19 17.40 18.02
C GLU A 234 5.80 16.76 16.76
N GLU A 235 6.85 15.95 16.95
CA GLU A 235 7.51 15.22 15.86
C GLU A 235 6.58 14.15 15.27
N LEU A 236 5.84 13.42 16.11
CA LEU A 236 4.85 12.43 15.67
C LEU A 236 3.78 13.06 14.77
N PHE A 237 3.21 14.19 15.17
CA PHE A 237 2.22 14.91 14.38
C PHE A 237 2.83 15.44 13.07
N ALA A 238 4.03 16.02 13.10
CA ALA A 238 4.72 16.46 11.88
C ALA A 238 4.91 15.29 10.88
N HIS A 239 5.31 14.12 11.37
CA HIS A 239 5.46 12.92 10.56
C HIS A 239 4.11 12.41 10.01
N TRP A 240 3.06 12.41 10.84
CA TRP A 240 1.72 11.98 10.42
C TRP A 240 1.16 12.88 9.32
N ARG A 241 1.28 14.20 9.48
CA ARG A 241 0.90 15.19 8.47
C ARG A 241 1.65 14.99 7.15
N SER A 242 2.95 14.68 7.22
CA SER A 242 3.77 14.40 6.04
C SER A 242 3.30 13.13 5.30
N ALA A 243 2.96 12.08 6.04
CA ALA A 243 2.47 10.82 5.48
C ALA A 243 1.08 10.96 4.83
N ALA A 244 0.25 11.90 5.30
CA ALA A 244 -1.09 12.15 4.78
C ALA A 244 -1.15 12.94 3.45
N ARG A 245 -0.01 13.22 2.81
CA ARG A 245 0.06 14.02 1.57
C ARG A 245 -0.53 13.37 0.32
N ARG A 246 -0.92 12.09 0.36
CA ARG A 246 -1.47 11.38 -0.80
C ARG A 246 -2.83 11.95 -1.19
N ARG A 247 -3.00 12.27 -2.47
CA ARG A 247 -4.30 12.68 -3.02
C ARG A 247 -5.16 11.43 -3.27
N PRO A 248 -6.28 11.27 -2.57
CA PRO A 248 -7.19 10.17 -2.83
C PRO A 248 -8.01 10.39 -4.11
N PRO A 249 -8.60 9.32 -4.68
CA PRO A 249 -9.60 9.45 -5.73
C PRO A 249 -10.78 10.29 -5.28
N GLU A 250 -11.21 11.21 -6.15
CA GLU A 250 -12.30 12.14 -5.93
C GLU A 250 -13.19 12.22 -7.18
N ALA A 251 -14.48 12.48 -6.96
CA ALA A 251 -15.42 12.73 -8.03
C ALA A 251 -16.35 13.90 -7.63
N PRO A 252 -16.41 14.98 -8.43
CA PRO A 252 -17.38 16.06 -8.24
C PRO A 252 -18.81 15.55 -8.49
N MET A 253 -19.72 15.89 -7.59
CA MET A 253 -21.10 15.39 -7.60
C MET A 253 -22.12 16.53 -7.56
N ARG A 254 -23.29 16.26 -8.13
CA ARG A 254 -24.49 17.08 -7.95
C ARG A 254 -25.69 16.22 -7.60
N PHE A 255 -26.59 16.81 -6.82
CA PHE A 255 -27.90 16.23 -6.56
C PHE A 255 -28.80 16.37 -7.79
N LEU A 256 -29.61 15.35 -8.05
CA LEU A 256 -30.62 15.40 -9.12
C LEU A 256 -31.79 16.32 -8.74
N LEU A 257 -32.09 16.41 -7.44
CA LEU A 257 -33.15 17.28 -6.92
C LEU A 257 -32.59 18.64 -6.51
N ARG A 258 -33.36 19.69 -6.80
CA ARG A 258 -33.07 21.04 -6.32
C ARG A 258 -33.59 21.18 -4.89
N SER A 259 -32.70 21.11 -3.93
CA SER A 259 -32.98 21.35 -2.51
C SER A 259 -31.72 21.89 -1.82
N ALA A 260 -31.82 22.28 -0.55
CA ALA A 260 -30.68 22.73 0.23
C ALA A 260 -29.60 21.63 0.29
N VAL A 261 -28.40 21.95 -0.19
CA VAL A 261 -27.28 21.01 -0.27
C VAL A 261 -26.92 20.38 1.10
N PRO A 262 -26.85 21.13 2.22
CA PRO A 262 -26.55 20.56 3.53
C PRO A 262 -27.52 19.45 3.96
N ASP A 263 -28.83 19.66 3.79
CA ASP A 263 -29.87 18.69 4.16
C ASP A 263 -29.79 17.43 3.29
N GLN A 264 -29.48 17.60 2.01
CA GLN A 264 -29.31 16.48 1.08
C GLN A 264 -28.06 15.65 1.43
N ILE A 265 -26.96 16.30 1.81
CA ILE A 265 -25.75 15.61 2.29
C ILE A 265 -26.04 14.85 3.58
N ALA A 266 -26.73 15.46 4.54
CA ALA A 266 -27.08 14.79 5.79
C ALA A 266 -27.91 13.52 5.55
N LYS A 267 -28.93 13.60 4.68
CA LYS A 267 -29.73 12.44 4.26
C LYS A 267 -28.90 11.39 3.54
N LEU A 268 -28.05 11.81 2.60
CA LEU A 268 -27.15 10.90 1.87
C LEU A 268 -26.24 10.14 2.83
N VAL A 269 -25.54 10.85 3.71
CA VAL A 269 -24.61 10.26 4.69
C VAL A 269 -25.35 9.30 5.64
N SER A 270 -26.52 9.70 6.14
CA SER A 270 -27.34 8.84 7.01
C SER A 270 -27.79 7.55 6.31
N ALA A 271 -28.11 7.62 5.01
CA ALA A 271 -28.55 6.46 4.22
C ALA A 271 -27.42 5.45 3.99
N GLN A 272 -26.15 5.84 4.16
CA GLN A 272 -24.99 4.95 3.98
C GLN A 272 -24.64 4.15 5.25
N HIS A 273 -25.45 4.21 6.31
CA HIS A 273 -25.31 3.38 7.53
C HIS A 273 -23.87 3.33 8.11
N GLY A 274 -23.21 4.48 8.20
CA GLY A 274 -21.84 4.60 8.73
C GLY A 274 -20.73 4.27 7.72
N GLN A 275 -21.06 4.00 6.47
CA GLN A 275 -20.11 3.89 5.34
C GLN A 275 -19.94 5.22 4.60
N ALA A 276 -20.39 6.33 5.18
CA ALA A 276 -20.05 7.66 4.71
C ALA A 276 -19.95 8.64 5.88
N CYS A 277 -19.16 9.70 5.71
CA CYS A 277 -19.10 10.84 6.64
C CYS A 277 -18.72 12.12 5.91
N VAL A 278 -19.04 13.28 6.49
CA VAL A 278 -18.59 14.59 6.00
C VAL A 278 -17.17 14.85 6.49
N GLY A 279 -16.30 15.36 5.63
CA GLY A 279 -14.89 15.64 5.93
C GLY A 279 -14.48 17.10 5.65
N LEU A 280 -13.18 17.38 5.77
CA LEU A 280 -12.57 18.69 5.45
C LEU A 280 -13.26 19.86 6.19
N PHE A 281 -13.39 21.02 5.53
CA PHE A 281 -13.90 22.26 6.10
C PHE A 281 -15.32 22.14 6.67
N ALA A 282 -16.21 21.43 5.98
CA ALA A 282 -17.58 21.21 6.47
C ALA A 282 -17.61 20.40 7.79
N ALA A 283 -16.67 19.45 7.96
CA ALA A 283 -16.49 18.78 9.24
C ALA A 283 -15.86 19.72 10.28
N ALA A 284 -14.88 20.56 9.91
CA ALA A 284 -14.31 21.56 10.83
C ALA A 284 -15.40 22.51 11.38
N ASP A 285 -16.31 22.98 10.52
CA ASP A 285 -17.46 23.80 10.91
C ASP A 285 -18.36 23.07 11.94
N ALA A 286 -18.71 21.81 11.66
CA ALA A 286 -19.52 20.98 12.56
C ALA A 286 -18.84 20.70 13.91
N LEU A 287 -17.51 20.65 13.93
CA LEU A 287 -16.68 20.53 15.14
C LEU A 287 -16.45 21.88 15.84
N ARG A 288 -17.09 22.98 15.40
CA ARG A 288 -16.92 24.35 15.92
C ARG A 288 -15.48 24.85 15.83
N LEU A 289 -14.75 24.34 14.84
CA LEU A 289 -13.38 24.71 14.51
C LEU A 289 -13.27 25.36 13.13
N GLY A 290 -14.40 25.62 12.46
CA GLY A 290 -14.50 26.26 11.17
C GLY A 290 -13.88 27.66 11.08
N HIS A 291 -13.06 27.90 10.06
CA HIS A 291 -12.50 29.22 9.75
C HIS A 291 -12.54 29.56 8.26
N VAL A 292 -12.50 28.55 7.38
CA VAL A 292 -12.49 28.73 5.93
C VAL A 292 -13.84 28.34 5.34
N SER A 293 -14.44 29.24 4.55
CA SER A 293 -15.71 29.04 3.86
C SER A 293 -15.55 29.08 2.33
N GLY A 294 -16.58 28.63 1.61
CA GLY A 294 -16.65 28.72 0.14
C GLY A 294 -16.01 27.56 -0.62
N VAL A 295 -15.52 26.53 0.09
CA VAL A 295 -15.11 25.26 -0.51
C VAL A 295 -16.32 24.33 -0.54
N PRO A 296 -16.60 23.61 -1.66
CA PRO A 296 -17.65 22.61 -1.68
C PRO A 296 -17.45 21.58 -0.56
N PRO A 297 -18.53 21.11 0.09
CA PRO A 297 -18.43 20.10 1.12
C PRO A 297 -17.89 18.78 0.56
N TYR A 298 -17.18 18.02 1.39
CA TYR A 298 -16.64 16.72 1.02
C TYR A 298 -17.36 15.61 1.77
N VAL A 299 -17.75 14.57 1.04
CA VAL A 299 -18.33 13.33 1.58
C VAL A 299 -17.33 12.21 1.35
N TYR A 300 -16.96 11.51 2.42
CA TYR A 300 -15.99 10.43 2.40
C TYR A 300 -16.69 9.08 2.34
N VAL A 301 -16.15 8.16 1.56
CA VAL A 301 -16.58 6.76 1.46
C VAL A 301 -15.37 5.82 1.52
N PRO A 302 -15.51 4.57 1.98
CA PRO A 302 -14.41 3.60 2.00
C PRO A 302 -13.87 3.28 0.61
N ARG A 303 -14.75 3.27 -0.40
CA ARG A 303 -14.46 3.04 -1.81
C ARG A 303 -15.41 3.87 -2.64
N LEU A 304 -14.92 4.47 -3.73
CA LEU A 304 -15.83 5.16 -4.66
C LEU A 304 -16.88 4.18 -5.21
N PRO A 305 -18.17 4.50 -5.09
CA PRO A 305 -19.25 3.70 -5.65
C PRO A 305 -19.30 3.84 -7.17
N ASN A 306 -19.94 2.88 -7.83
CA ASN A 306 -20.27 3.02 -9.24
C ASN A 306 -21.50 3.93 -9.38
N ILE A 307 -21.29 5.19 -9.76
CA ILE A 307 -22.37 6.18 -9.83
C ILE A 307 -23.33 5.82 -10.97
N GLY A 308 -24.62 5.71 -10.64
CA GLY A 308 -25.68 5.35 -11.58
C GLY A 308 -26.14 3.89 -11.50
N SER A 309 -25.49 3.05 -10.69
CA SER A 309 -26.11 1.77 -10.29
C SER A 309 -27.21 2.02 -9.26
N LYS A 310 -28.35 1.33 -9.40
CA LYS A 310 -29.45 1.35 -8.40
C LYS A 310 -29.06 0.75 -7.05
N ASP A 311 -27.92 0.07 -7.01
CA ASP A 311 -27.38 -0.55 -5.81
C ASP A 311 -26.51 0.45 -5.04
N GLY A 312 -26.77 0.61 -3.73
CA GLY A 312 -25.92 1.37 -2.82
C GLY A 312 -26.41 2.77 -2.44
N GLY A 313 -27.60 3.20 -2.86
CA GLY A 313 -28.22 4.45 -2.39
C GLY A 313 -27.59 5.74 -2.95
N TRP A 314 -26.97 5.66 -4.14
CA TRP A 314 -26.35 6.80 -4.84
C TRP A 314 -27.20 7.33 -6.00
N ASP A 315 -28.43 6.83 -6.15
CA ASP A 315 -29.37 7.10 -7.25
C ASP A 315 -29.77 8.58 -7.35
N MET A 316 -29.64 9.33 -6.25
CA MET A 316 -30.04 10.73 -6.15
C MET A 316 -28.91 11.70 -6.53
N VAL A 317 -27.73 11.19 -6.89
CA VAL A 317 -26.57 12.00 -7.28
C VAL A 317 -26.03 11.57 -8.63
N LYS A 318 -25.35 12.49 -9.31
CA LYS A 318 -24.64 12.22 -10.56
C LYS A 318 -23.26 12.85 -10.54
N ALA A 319 -22.33 12.21 -11.25
CA ALA A 319 -21.04 12.83 -11.56
C ALA A 319 -21.25 14.12 -12.35
N PHE A 320 -20.43 15.12 -12.06
CA PHE A 320 -20.59 16.46 -12.61
C PHE A 320 -19.29 16.97 -13.23
N SER A 321 -19.31 17.27 -14.52
CA SER A 321 -18.09 17.56 -15.28
C SER A 321 -17.82 19.04 -15.58
N ASP A 322 -18.77 19.96 -15.32
CA ASP A 322 -18.62 21.37 -15.74
C ASP A 322 -19.31 22.37 -14.80
N GLY A 323 -18.56 23.26 -14.15
CA GLY A 323 -19.04 24.27 -13.20
C GLY A 323 -18.78 23.93 -11.72
N ALA A 324 -19.48 24.60 -10.79
CA ALA A 324 -19.37 24.33 -9.36
C ALA A 324 -20.19 23.08 -8.96
N PRO A 325 -19.58 22.05 -8.36
CA PRO A 325 -20.30 20.88 -7.86
C PRO A 325 -21.05 21.21 -6.56
N ASP A 326 -22.07 20.42 -6.23
CA ASP A 326 -22.79 20.58 -4.95
C ASP A 326 -21.94 20.00 -3.81
N PHE A 327 -21.17 18.94 -4.07
CA PHE A 327 -20.20 18.36 -3.14
C PHE A 327 -19.13 17.55 -3.89
N ILE A 328 -18.05 17.20 -3.20
CA ILE A 328 -17.03 16.28 -3.71
C ILE A 328 -17.15 14.94 -2.98
N LEU A 329 -17.30 13.85 -3.73
CA LEU A 329 -17.21 12.50 -3.18
C LEU A 329 -15.75 12.06 -3.19
N ARG A 330 -15.21 11.67 -2.04
CA ARG A 330 -13.81 11.29 -1.87
C ARG A 330 -13.69 9.89 -1.28
N GLN A 331 -12.76 9.09 -1.79
CA GLN A 331 -12.37 7.85 -1.13
C GLN A 331 -11.46 8.16 0.07
N ALA A 332 -11.82 7.70 1.26
CA ALA A 332 -10.99 7.88 2.44
C ALA A 332 -9.63 7.14 2.25
N PRO A 333 -8.48 7.81 2.44
CA PRO A 333 -7.16 7.18 2.28
C PRO A 333 -6.87 6.16 3.40
N SER A 334 -7.56 6.28 4.53
CA SER A 334 -7.45 5.39 5.70
C SER A 334 -8.85 5.15 6.26
N PRO A 335 -9.66 4.29 5.60
CA PRO A 335 -11.07 4.11 5.93
C PRO A 335 -11.28 3.56 7.35
N GLN A 336 -10.46 2.61 7.82
CA GLN A 336 -10.61 2.11 9.19
C GLN A 336 -10.35 3.21 10.21
N SER A 337 -9.33 4.05 10.02
CA SER A 337 -9.07 5.19 10.91
C SER A 337 -10.14 6.28 10.82
N THR A 338 -10.64 6.57 9.62
CA THR A 338 -11.64 7.62 9.38
C THR A 338 -13.00 7.25 9.98
N PHE A 339 -13.55 6.09 9.60
CA PHE A 339 -14.93 5.74 9.95
C PHE A 339 -15.07 5.22 11.38
N ARG A 340 -14.03 4.60 11.96
CA ARG A 340 -14.07 4.21 13.38
C ARG A 340 -13.98 5.41 14.31
N GLY A 341 -13.24 6.45 13.92
CA GLY A 341 -13.10 7.71 14.66
C GLY A 341 -14.26 8.69 14.49
N ALA A 342 -15.12 8.46 13.49
CA ALA A 342 -16.15 9.40 13.08
C ALA A 342 -17.20 9.66 14.17
N LEU A 343 -17.66 10.91 14.21
CA LEU A 343 -18.59 11.45 15.19
C LEU A 343 -19.99 11.55 14.63
N HIS A 344 -20.99 11.25 15.45
CA HIS A 344 -22.40 11.43 15.10
C HIS A 344 -22.90 12.72 15.74
N ARG A 345 -23.43 13.64 14.92
CA ARG A 345 -23.92 14.94 15.37
C ARG A 345 -25.09 15.38 14.49
N ASP A 346 -26.17 15.83 15.11
CA ASP A 346 -27.35 16.39 14.44
C ASP A 346 -27.89 15.48 13.29
N GLY A 347 -27.86 14.17 13.50
CA GLY A 347 -28.34 13.17 12.53
C GLY A 347 -27.39 12.92 11.34
N SER A 348 -26.18 13.47 11.36
CA SER A 348 -25.14 13.22 10.36
C SER A 348 -23.86 12.67 11.00
N VAL A 349 -22.92 12.25 10.16
CA VAL A 349 -21.65 11.66 10.55
C VAL A 349 -20.51 12.52 10.01
N PHE A 350 -19.55 12.88 10.87
CA PHE A 350 -18.42 13.75 10.54
C PHE A 350 -17.10 13.06 10.87
N ALA A 351 -16.07 13.33 10.06
CA ALA A 351 -14.70 12.93 10.38
C ALA A 351 -14.24 13.58 11.71
N ASP A 352 -13.43 12.85 12.48
CA ASP A 352 -12.87 13.36 13.73
C ASP A 352 -11.84 14.48 13.53
N VAL A 353 -11.52 15.18 14.60
CA VAL A 353 -10.64 16.35 14.58
C VAL A 353 -9.25 16.06 14.03
N LEU A 354 -8.70 14.86 14.27
CA LEU A 354 -7.38 14.49 13.79
C LEU A 354 -7.43 14.22 12.29
N GLN A 355 -8.47 13.52 11.80
CA GLN A 355 -8.66 13.34 10.36
C GLN A 355 -8.87 14.68 9.64
N VAL A 356 -9.70 15.56 10.19
CA VAL A 356 -9.95 16.90 9.63
C VAL A 356 -8.65 17.69 9.54
N TRP A 357 -7.84 17.71 10.61
CA TRP A 357 -6.54 18.39 10.61
C TRP A 357 -5.59 17.85 9.53
N LEU A 358 -5.50 16.52 9.35
CA LEU A 358 -4.67 15.91 8.31
C LEU A 358 -5.14 16.30 6.90
N ASP A 359 -6.45 16.34 6.68
CA ASP A 359 -7.03 16.60 5.36
C ASP A 359 -6.90 18.07 4.95
N VAL A 360 -7.18 19.00 5.88
CA VAL A 360 -7.07 20.44 5.58
C VAL A 360 -5.61 20.88 5.45
N SER A 361 -4.68 20.21 6.14
CA SER A 361 -3.24 20.51 6.14
C SER A 361 -2.58 20.55 4.77
N ASN A 362 -3.14 19.83 3.78
CA ASN A 362 -2.60 19.76 2.43
C ASN A 362 -3.59 20.28 1.38
N HIS A 363 -4.68 20.93 1.81
CA HIS A 363 -5.73 21.43 0.91
C HIS A 363 -5.34 22.80 0.32
N PRO A 364 -5.45 23.00 -1.01
CA PRO A 364 -5.00 24.24 -1.67
C PRO A 364 -5.79 25.49 -1.23
N SER A 365 -7.07 25.35 -0.91
CA SER A 365 -7.95 26.47 -0.53
C SER A 365 -7.75 26.92 0.92
N ARG A 366 -6.68 27.69 1.21
CA ARG A 366 -6.34 28.19 2.57
C ARG A 366 -6.34 27.09 3.65
N GLY A 367 -6.07 25.84 3.25
CA GLY A 367 -6.13 24.69 4.14
C GLY A 367 -5.14 24.77 5.29
N GLN A 368 -3.99 25.42 5.06
CA GLN A 368 -3.00 25.70 6.10
C GLN A 368 -3.60 26.50 7.26
N GLU A 369 -4.36 27.55 7.00
CA GLU A 369 -4.93 28.40 8.06
C GLU A 369 -5.93 27.64 8.93
N GLN A 370 -6.76 26.81 8.28
CA GLN A 370 -7.68 25.90 8.98
C GLN A 370 -6.92 24.87 9.83
N ALA A 371 -5.83 24.31 9.30
CA ALA A 371 -4.99 23.35 10.01
C ALA A 371 -4.27 23.99 11.20
N ASP A 372 -3.77 25.22 11.07
CA ASP A 372 -3.08 25.96 12.13
C ASP A 372 -4.04 26.33 13.27
N LEU A 373 -5.31 26.62 12.96
CA LEU A 373 -6.35 26.80 13.99
C LEU A 373 -6.58 25.51 14.79
N ILE A 374 -6.75 24.38 14.11
CA ILE A 374 -6.95 23.08 14.77
C ILE A 374 -5.70 22.69 15.57
N TYR A 375 -4.52 22.91 15.01
CA TYR A 375 -3.25 22.65 15.70
C TYR A 375 -3.18 23.42 17.03
N ARG A 376 -3.37 24.74 17.00
CA ARG A 376 -3.31 25.58 18.21
C ARG A 376 -4.36 25.22 19.26
N LYS A 377 -5.59 24.93 18.83
CA LYS A 377 -6.70 24.66 19.76
C LYS A 377 -6.66 23.25 20.35
N ILE A 378 -6.19 22.27 19.58
CA ILE A 378 -6.35 20.85 19.90
C ILE A 378 -5.01 20.13 20.05
N LEU A 379 -4.12 20.21 19.07
CA LEU A 379 -2.88 19.41 19.08
C LEU A 379 -1.81 20.00 19.99
N GLN A 380 -1.69 21.33 20.06
CA GLN A 380 -0.71 22.01 20.91
C GLN A 380 -0.93 21.69 22.40
N PRO A 381 -2.16 21.74 22.95
CA PRO A 381 -2.43 21.26 24.31
C PRO A 381 -1.99 19.80 24.55
N LEU A 382 -2.14 18.92 23.56
CA LEU A 382 -1.68 17.52 23.65
C LEU A 382 -0.15 17.39 23.70
N ILE A 383 0.58 18.32 23.10
CA ILE A 383 2.04 18.37 23.11
C ILE A 383 2.53 18.91 24.46
N GLU A 384 1.87 19.94 24.98
CA GLU A 384 2.25 20.62 26.22
C GLU A 384 1.84 19.84 27.48
N ALA A 385 0.85 18.94 27.36
CA ALA A 385 0.50 17.99 28.40
C ALA A 385 1.73 17.12 28.75
N ARG A 386 2.35 17.40 29.90
CA ARG A 386 3.49 16.63 30.41
C ARG A 386 3.04 15.20 30.76
N HIS A 387 3.78 14.22 30.23
CA HIS A 387 3.69 12.79 30.58
C HIS A 387 4.83 12.41 31.50
#